data_AF-A0A536AX74-F1
#
_entry.id   AF-A0A536AX74-F1
#
_cell.length_a   1.000
_cell.length_b   1.000
_cell.length_c   1.000
_cell.angle_alpha   90.00
_cell.angle_beta   90.00
_cell.angle_gamma   90.00
#
_symmetry.space_group_name_H-M   'P 1'
#
loop_
_entity.id
_entity.type
_entity.pdbx_description
1 polymer ?
#
loop_
_entity_poly.entity_id
_entity_poly.type
_entity_poly.pdbx_seq_one_letter_code
_entity_poly.pdbx_strand_id
1 'polypeptide(L)'
;MSAAFFELAAELLARREPFATATVVRADRPTSAKPGAKAIITPDGKLTGWIGGSCAAPVVIREAVAAIADGEARLIEISKTSAAPRPGVRHFPMTCHSGGTLEIHIEPLLPTEQLVVLGKTPVARALVALGSALGRYVVVAEPNVTEVD
;
A
#
# COMPACT_ATOMS: atom_id res chain seq x y z
N MET A 1 -18.56 -2.47 -6.16
CA MET A 1 -17.62 -1.80 -5.24
C MET A 1 -16.27 -2.49 -5.16
N SER A 2 -16.17 -3.82 -5.05
CA SER A 2 -14.87 -4.51 -5.06
C SER A 2 -14.15 -4.44 -6.41
N ALA A 3 -14.89 -4.50 -7.53
CA ALA A 3 -14.30 -4.42 -8.88
C ALA A 3 -13.50 -3.13 -9.10
N ALA A 4 -14.10 -1.96 -8.88
CA ALA A 4 -13.43 -0.67 -9.00
C ALA A 4 -12.17 -0.52 -8.12
N PHE A 5 -12.13 -1.18 -6.95
CA PHE A 5 -10.93 -1.22 -6.12
C PHE A 5 -9.80 -2.01 -6.80
N PHE A 6 -10.10 -3.18 -7.37
CA PHE A 6 -9.10 -4.00 -8.05
C PHE A 6 -8.66 -3.39 -9.38
N GLU A 7 -9.56 -2.73 -10.10
CA GLU A 7 -9.24 -1.97 -11.32
C GLU A 7 -8.25 -0.85 -11.00
N LEU A 8 -8.53 -0.02 -9.99
CA LEU A 8 -7.61 1.05 -9.56
C LEU A 8 -6.27 0.49 -9.07
N ALA A 9 -6.27 -0.61 -8.32
CA ALA A 9 -5.04 -1.26 -7.89
C ALA A 9 -4.20 -1.73 -9.09
N ALA A 10 -4.84 -2.36 -10.08
CA ALA A 10 -4.18 -2.81 -11.31
C ALA A 10 -3.61 -1.62 -12.11
N GLU A 11 -4.36 -0.52 -12.22
CA GLU A 11 -3.89 0.71 -12.88
C GLU A 11 -2.68 1.34 -12.18
N LEU A 12 -2.66 1.38 -10.85
CA LEU A 12 -1.52 1.89 -10.08
C LEU A 12 -0.28 1.01 -10.23
N LEU A 13 -0.47 -0.32 -10.17
CA LEU A 13 0.60 -1.29 -10.41
C LEU A 13 1.18 -1.15 -11.83
N ALA A 14 0.33 -1.02 -12.85
CA ALA A 14 0.76 -0.82 -14.23
C ALA A 14 1.56 0.48 -14.42
N ARG A 15 1.17 1.55 -13.71
CA ARG A 15 1.88 2.84 -13.70
C ARG A 15 3.10 2.87 -12.78
N ARG A 16 3.38 1.77 -12.05
CA ARG A 16 4.45 1.69 -11.04
C ARG A 16 4.34 2.77 -9.96
N GLU A 17 3.12 3.22 -9.68
CA GLU A 17 2.85 4.19 -8.63
C GLU A 17 2.71 3.44 -7.29
N PRO A 18 3.52 3.76 -6.27
CA PRO A 18 3.38 3.13 -4.95
C PRO A 18 2.06 3.51 -4.30
N PHE A 19 1.45 2.57 -3.59
CA PHE A 19 0.23 2.81 -2.82
C PHE A 19 0.14 1.81 -1.67
N ALA A 20 -0.83 1.97 -0.79
CA ALA A 20 -1.19 0.97 0.21
C ALA A 20 -2.66 0.60 0.07
N THR A 21 -2.96 -0.66 0.36
CA THR A 21 -4.34 -1.08 0.60
C THR A 21 -4.64 -1.05 2.08
N ALA A 22 -5.85 -0.67 2.44
CA ALA A 22 -6.37 -0.76 3.79
C ALA A 22 -7.65 -1.58 3.77
N THR A 23 -7.71 -2.65 4.55
CA THR A 23 -8.87 -3.55 4.63
C THR A 23 -9.32 -3.71 6.07
N VAL A 24 -10.61 -3.47 6.33
CA VAL A 24 -11.22 -3.75 7.63
C VAL A 24 -11.30 -5.26 7.80
N VAL A 25 -10.56 -5.80 8.77
CA VAL A 25 -10.52 -7.24 9.07
C VAL A 25 -11.40 -7.61 10.26
N ARG A 26 -11.61 -6.68 11.21
CA ARG A 26 -12.55 -6.83 12.34
C ARG A 26 -13.34 -5.55 12.55
N ALA A 27 -14.61 -5.69 12.93
CA ALA A 27 -15.47 -4.56 13.26
C ALA A 27 -16.46 -4.94 14.37
N ASP A 28 -16.33 -4.31 15.53
CA ASP A 28 -17.22 -4.46 16.67
C ASP A 28 -18.15 -3.26 16.77
N ARG A 29 -19.45 -3.53 16.96
CA ARG A 29 -20.48 -2.50 16.95
C ARG A 29 -20.38 -1.56 18.17
N PRO A 30 -20.79 -0.28 18.02
CA PRO A 30 -21.38 0.31 16.82
C PRO A 30 -20.32 0.95 15.90
N THR A 31 -20.33 0.52 14.64
CA THR A 31 -19.50 1.07 13.57
C THR A 31 -20.21 0.92 12.22
N SER A 32 -20.00 1.87 11.31
CA SER A 32 -20.57 1.84 9.95
C SER A 32 -19.75 0.99 8.99
N ALA A 33 -18.47 0.76 9.29
CA ALA A 33 -17.64 -0.17 8.54
C ALA A 33 -18.00 -1.62 8.87
N LYS A 34 -17.85 -2.49 7.87
CA LYS A 34 -18.00 -3.93 8.01
C LYS A 34 -16.68 -4.59 7.58
N PRO A 35 -16.38 -5.80 8.06
CA PRO A 35 -15.27 -6.56 7.53
C PRO A 35 -15.34 -6.66 5.99
N GLY A 36 -14.21 -6.52 5.33
CA GLY A 36 -14.10 -6.47 3.88
C GLY A 36 -14.29 -5.09 3.24
N ALA A 37 -14.67 -4.07 4.01
CA ALA A 37 -14.55 -2.66 3.59
C ALA A 37 -13.08 -2.35 3.32
N LYS A 38 -12.79 -1.66 2.22
CA LYS A 38 -11.43 -1.45 1.74
C LYS A 38 -11.25 -0.12 1.01
N ALA A 39 -10.03 0.38 1.05
CA ALA A 39 -9.60 1.58 0.36
C ALA A 39 -8.15 1.46 -0.11
N ILE A 40 -7.81 2.24 -1.13
CA ILE A 40 -6.45 2.49 -1.61
C ILE A 40 -6.02 3.85 -1.10
N ILE A 41 -4.78 3.95 -0.63
CA ILE A 41 -4.15 5.19 -0.17
C ILE A 41 -2.85 5.40 -0.94
N THR A 42 -2.68 6.57 -1.55
CA THR A 42 -1.46 6.97 -2.27
C THR A 42 -0.50 7.76 -1.37
N PRO A 43 0.78 7.99 -1.77
CA PRO A 43 1.79 8.61 -0.91
C PRO A 43 1.48 10.06 -0.53
N ASP A 44 0.67 10.75 -1.34
CA ASP A 44 0.12 12.08 -1.07
C ASP A 44 -1.05 12.07 -0.06
N GLY A 45 -1.43 10.89 0.43
CA GLY A 45 -2.48 10.69 1.42
C GLY A 45 -3.90 10.64 0.84
N LYS A 46 -4.06 10.64 -0.49
CA LYS A 46 -5.39 10.51 -1.12
C LYS A 46 -5.94 9.10 -0.88
N LEU A 47 -7.14 9.04 -0.28
CA LEU A 47 -7.87 7.80 -0.02
C LEU A 47 -8.99 7.61 -1.04
N THR A 48 -9.01 6.45 -1.70
CA THR A 48 -10.08 6.05 -2.63
C THR A 48 -10.74 4.76 -2.14
N GLY A 49 -12.04 4.80 -1.87
CA GLY A 49 -12.80 3.67 -1.30
C GLY A 49 -13.35 4.01 0.09
N TRP A 50 -13.59 2.98 0.90
CA TRP A 50 -14.21 3.15 2.22
C TRP A 50 -13.69 2.15 3.23
N ILE A 51 -13.19 2.63 4.37
CA ILE A 51 -12.70 1.84 5.51
C ILE A 51 -13.43 2.16 6.82
N GLY A 52 -14.50 2.96 6.74
CA GLY A 52 -15.23 3.49 7.90
C GLY A 52 -15.49 4.99 7.79
N GLY A 53 -16.09 5.55 8.84
CA GLY A 53 -16.41 6.97 8.91
C GLY A 53 -15.20 7.88 9.09
N SER A 54 -15.45 9.19 9.14
CA SER A 54 -14.44 10.26 9.23
C SER A 54 -13.43 10.13 10.36
N CYS A 55 -13.74 9.37 11.42
CA CYS A 55 -12.86 9.22 12.58
C CYS A 55 -11.74 8.18 12.37
N ALA A 56 -11.93 7.22 11.47
CA ALA A 56 -10.90 6.21 11.18
C ALA A 56 -9.92 6.68 10.09
N ALA A 57 -10.42 7.46 9.11
CA ALA A 57 -9.65 7.85 7.92
C ALA A 57 -8.32 8.56 8.23
N PRO A 58 -8.21 9.53 9.17
CA PRO A 58 -6.94 10.20 9.45
C PRO A 58 -5.85 9.24 9.95
N VAL A 59 -6.22 8.30 10.83
CA VAL A 59 -5.28 7.29 11.35
C VAL A 59 -4.86 6.34 10.23
N VAL A 60 -5.81 5.85 9.43
CA VAL A 60 -5.51 4.94 8.30
C VAL A 60 -4.60 5.62 7.29
N ILE A 61 -4.87 6.87 6.91
CA ILE A 61 -4.05 7.62 5.96
C ILE A 61 -2.62 7.77 6.49
N ARG A 62 -2.46 8.18 7.76
CA ARG A 62 -1.12 8.35 8.34
C ARG A 62 -0.33 7.04 8.37
N GLU A 63 -0.93 5.95 8.83
CA GLU A 63 -0.24 4.66 8.92
C GLU A 63 0.00 4.04 7.53
N ALA A 64 -0.88 4.30 6.56
CA ALA A 64 -0.69 3.89 5.16
C ALA A 64 0.46 4.64 4.49
N VAL A 65 0.55 5.96 4.65
CA VAL A 65 1.67 6.75 4.13
C VAL A 65 2.98 6.30 4.78
N ALA A 66 2.98 6.02 6.09
CA ALA A 66 4.13 5.41 6.75
C ALA A 66 4.48 4.03 6.15
N ALA A 67 3.48 3.20 5.79
CA ALA A 67 3.68 1.89 5.16
C ALA A 67 4.38 1.97 3.83
N ILE A 68 3.98 2.94 3.04
CA ILE A 68 4.57 3.16 1.75
C ILE A 68 6.03 3.62 1.93
N ALA A 69 6.31 4.44 2.94
CA ALA A 69 7.65 4.97 3.18
C ALA A 69 8.65 3.93 3.68
N ASP A 70 8.24 3.02 4.59
CA ASP A 70 9.13 2.00 5.15
C ASP A 70 8.98 0.60 4.52
N GLY A 71 7.95 0.37 3.71
CA GLY A 71 7.67 -0.92 3.08
C GLY A 71 7.08 -1.96 4.02
N GLU A 72 6.69 -1.58 5.24
CA GLU A 72 6.23 -2.52 6.26
C GLU A 72 4.71 -2.52 6.43
N ALA A 73 4.12 -3.72 6.42
CA ALA A 73 2.69 -3.92 6.68
C ALA A 73 2.34 -3.61 8.15
N ARG A 74 1.11 -3.14 8.38
CA ARG A 74 0.61 -2.80 9.72
C ARG A 74 -0.77 -3.37 9.95
N LEU A 75 -0.97 -3.94 11.13
CA LEU A 75 -2.30 -4.15 11.68
C LEU A 75 -2.56 -3.06 12.72
N ILE A 76 -3.62 -2.29 12.53
CA ILE A 76 -4.01 -1.22 13.45
C ILE A 76 -5.35 -1.56 14.11
N GLU A 77 -5.51 -1.17 15.38
CA GLU A 77 -6.79 -1.17 16.08
C GLU A 77 -7.18 0.26 16.45
N ILE A 78 -8.41 0.65 16.12
CA ILE A 78 -9.01 1.92 16.52
C ILE A 78 -10.16 1.58 17.47
N SER A 79 -10.02 1.91 18.75
CA SER A 79 -11.01 1.61 19.79
C SER A 79 -10.97 2.65 20.93
N LYS A 80 -12.05 2.73 21.73
CA LYS A 80 -12.09 3.61 22.93
C LYS A 80 -11.29 3.06 24.09
N THR A 81 -11.36 1.75 24.28
CA THR A 81 -10.69 1.06 25.38
C THR A 81 -9.40 0.48 24.84
N SER A 82 -8.27 0.86 25.45
CA SER A 82 -7.02 0.14 25.21
C SER A 82 -7.18 -1.26 25.82
N ALA A 83 -7.45 -2.25 24.96
CA ALA A 83 -7.31 -3.65 25.36
C ALA A 83 -5.85 -3.93 25.74
N ALA A 84 -5.58 -5.04 26.41
CA ALA A 84 -4.21 -5.45 26.68
C ALA A 84 -3.38 -5.42 25.37
N PRO A 85 -2.14 -4.90 25.38
CA PRO A 85 -1.32 -4.80 24.19
C PRO A 85 -1.24 -6.13 23.46
N ARG A 86 -1.61 -6.14 22.17
CA ARG A 86 -1.48 -7.31 21.31
C ARG A 86 -0.22 -7.14 20.46
N PRO A 87 0.74 -8.09 20.52
CA PRO A 87 1.94 -8.03 19.68
C PRO A 87 1.57 -7.88 18.20
N GLY A 88 2.27 -6.98 17.50
CA GLY A 88 2.01 -6.70 16.07
C GLY A 88 0.80 -5.82 15.77
N VAL A 89 0.03 -5.38 16.78
CA VAL A 89 -1.11 -4.48 16.61
C VAL A 89 -0.80 -3.10 17.17
N ARG A 90 -0.93 -2.06 16.33
CA ARG A 90 -0.81 -0.67 16.76
C ARG A 90 -2.16 -0.14 17.20
N HIS A 91 -2.25 0.29 18.46
CA HIS A 91 -3.49 0.83 19.01
C HIS A 91 -3.59 2.34 18.81
N PHE A 92 -4.76 2.81 18.41
CA PHE A 92 -5.09 4.23 18.28
C PHE A 92 -6.42 4.54 18.97
N PRO A 93 -6.51 5.69 19.66
CA PRO A 93 -7.75 6.08 20.32
C PRO A 93 -8.83 6.42 19.29
N MET A 94 -10.03 5.89 19.50
CA MET A 94 -11.21 6.28 18.74
C MET A 94 -11.67 7.69 19.12
N THR A 95 -11.76 8.60 18.14
CA THR A 95 -12.19 9.99 18.34
C THR A 95 -13.70 10.21 18.23
N CYS A 96 -14.47 9.23 17.73
CA CYS A 96 -15.93 9.31 17.72
C CYS A 96 -16.59 8.75 18.99
N HIS A 97 -17.79 9.27 19.29
CA HIS A 97 -18.60 8.81 20.41
C HIS A 97 -19.25 7.43 20.21
N SER A 98 -19.19 6.81 19.02
CA SER A 98 -19.90 5.55 18.76
C SER A 98 -19.42 4.41 19.67
N GLY A 99 -18.11 4.33 19.94
CA GLY A 99 -17.57 3.30 20.84
C GLY A 99 -17.46 1.91 20.21
N GLY A 100 -17.50 1.83 18.88
CA GLY A 100 -17.13 0.61 18.17
C GLY A 100 -15.62 0.34 18.23
N THR A 101 -15.22 -0.79 17.68
CA THR A 101 -13.79 -1.11 17.45
C THR A 101 -13.59 -1.50 16.01
N LEU A 102 -12.49 -1.05 15.41
CA LEU A 102 -12.08 -1.45 14.06
C LEU A 102 -10.66 -1.99 14.11
N GLU A 103 -10.43 -3.11 13.44
CA GLU A 103 -9.10 -3.52 13.03
C GLU A 103 -8.94 -3.40 11.52
N ILE A 104 -7.84 -2.81 11.11
CA ILE A 104 -7.57 -2.52 9.71
C ILE A 104 -6.16 -3.01 9.39
N HIS A 105 -6.09 -3.92 8.43
CA HIS A 105 -4.82 -4.36 7.86
C HIS A 105 -4.42 -3.39 6.75
N ILE A 106 -3.20 -2.88 6.84
CA ILE A 106 -2.60 -1.93 5.91
C ILE A 106 -1.39 -2.62 5.28
N GLU A 107 -1.42 -2.75 3.96
CA GLU A 107 -0.38 -3.44 3.19
C GLU A 107 0.15 -2.49 2.11
N PRO A 108 1.45 -2.14 2.13
CA PRO A 108 2.07 -1.34 1.07
C PRO A 108 2.36 -2.18 -0.17
N LEU A 109 2.07 -1.62 -1.34
CA LEU A 109 2.44 -2.15 -2.64
C LEU A 109 3.42 -1.18 -3.29
N LEU A 110 4.68 -1.59 -3.34
CA LEU A 110 5.78 -0.82 -3.89
C LEU A 110 6.13 -1.33 -5.29
N PRO A 111 6.54 -0.46 -6.21
CA PRO A 111 7.04 -0.89 -7.51
C PRO A 111 8.27 -1.78 -7.34
N THR A 112 8.40 -2.80 -8.19
CA THR A 112 9.55 -3.71 -8.16
C THR A 112 10.85 -2.94 -8.32
N GLU A 113 11.90 -3.38 -7.61
CA GLU A 113 13.23 -2.78 -7.68
C GLU A 113 13.69 -2.60 -9.14
N GLN A 114 14.12 -1.39 -9.44
CA GLN A 114 14.60 -1.00 -10.76
C GLN A 114 16.09 -1.30 -10.89
N LEU A 115 16.47 -2.01 -11.94
CA LEU A 115 17.87 -2.22 -12.34
C LEU A 115 18.19 -1.26 -13.49
N VAL A 116 19.03 -0.27 -13.25
CA VAL A 116 19.52 0.63 -14.31
C VAL A 116 20.87 0.14 -14.81
N VAL A 117 20.94 -0.25 -16.08
CA VAL A 117 22.18 -0.70 -16.73
C VAL A 117 22.69 0.40 -17.65
N LEU A 118 23.92 0.87 -17.40
CA LEU A 118 24.55 1.92 -18.19
C LEU A 118 25.57 1.32 -19.17
N GLY A 119 25.32 1.48 -20.48
CA GLY A 119 26.21 1.06 -21.56
C GLY A 119 25.89 -0.30 -22.19
N LYS A 120 26.70 -0.66 -23.21
CA LYS A 120 26.36 -1.68 -24.23
C LYS A 120 27.25 -2.90 -24.31
N THR A 121 28.07 -3.09 -23.29
CA THR A 121 29.05 -4.17 -23.28
C THR A 121 28.35 -5.53 -23.19
N PRO A 122 29.03 -6.65 -23.53
CA PRO A 122 28.49 -7.98 -23.26
C PRO A 122 28.10 -8.19 -21.79
N VAL A 123 28.80 -7.54 -20.86
CA VAL A 123 28.44 -7.54 -19.42
C VAL A 123 27.10 -6.84 -19.19
N ALA A 124 26.87 -5.68 -19.81
CA ALA A 124 25.60 -4.98 -19.71
C ALA A 124 24.43 -5.84 -20.21
N ARG A 125 24.59 -6.49 -21.38
CA ARG A 125 23.58 -7.42 -21.90
C ARG A 125 23.31 -8.61 -20.98
N ALA A 126 24.35 -9.15 -20.34
CA ALA A 126 24.19 -10.21 -19.35
C ALA A 126 23.42 -9.73 -18.11
N LEU A 127 23.69 -8.50 -17.63
CA LEU A 127 22.95 -7.90 -16.51
C LEU A 127 21.48 -7.66 -16.85
N VAL A 128 21.17 -7.25 -18.07
CA VAL A 128 19.78 -7.09 -18.53
C VAL A 128 19.05 -8.42 -18.49
N ALA A 129 19.63 -9.47 -19.08
CA ALA A 129 19.02 -10.81 -19.12
C ALA A 129 18.78 -11.37 -17.71
N LEU A 130 19.76 -11.24 -16.81
CA LEU A 130 19.62 -11.66 -15.42
C LEU A 130 18.56 -10.84 -14.67
N GLY A 131 18.56 -9.51 -14.85
CA GLY A 131 17.59 -8.62 -14.23
C GLY A 131 16.15 -8.97 -14.61
N SER A 132 15.88 -9.16 -15.90
CA SER A 132 14.57 -9.56 -16.40
C SER A 132 14.16 -10.94 -15.89
N ALA A 133 15.08 -11.92 -15.87
CA ALA A 133 14.81 -13.25 -15.33
C ALA A 133 14.49 -13.25 -13.83
N LEU A 134 15.05 -12.30 -13.08
CA LEU A 134 14.76 -12.08 -11.65
C LEU A 134 13.51 -11.22 -11.40
N GLY A 135 12.77 -10.86 -12.45
CA GLY A 135 11.57 -10.02 -12.36
C GLY A 135 11.86 -8.55 -12.02
N ARG A 136 13.11 -8.09 -12.19
CA ARG A 136 13.47 -6.67 -12.00
C ARG A 136 12.91 -5.84 -13.14
N TYR A 137 12.63 -4.57 -12.83
CA TYR A 137 12.35 -3.60 -13.88
C TYR A 137 13.67 -3.06 -14.43
N VAL A 138 14.08 -3.59 -15.58
CA VAL A 138 15.36 -3.23 -16.19
C VAL A 138 15.19 -2.01 -17.09
N VAL A 139 16.03 -1.00 -16.87
CA VAL A 139 16.16 0.16 -17.75
C VAL A 139 17.59 0.20 -18.26
N VAL A 140 17.75 0.23 -19.57
CA VAL A 140 19.06 0.37 -20.22
C VAL A 140 19.22 1.81 -20.67
N ALA A 141 20.35 2.42 -20.34
CA ALA A 141 20.70 3.74 -20.86
C ALA A 141 22.09 3.71 -21.50
N GLU A 142 22.18 4.14 -22.75
CA GLU A 142 23.45 4.30 -23.45
C GLU A 142 23.42 5.61 -24.25
N PRO A 143 24.59 6.21 -24.55
CA PRO A 143 24.63 7.39 -25.41
C PRO A 143 23.98 7.10 -26.76
N ASN A 144 23.07 7.97 -27.21
CA ASN A 144 22.34 7.90 -28.48
C ASN A 144 21.38 6.70 -28.65
N VAL A 145 20.85 6.14 -27.56
CA VAL A 145 19.74 5.17 -27.65
C VAL A 145 18.45 5.94 -27.91
N THR A 146 17.87 5.76 -29.09
CA THR A 146 16.60 6.38 -29.47
C THR A 146 15.38 5.50 -29.16
N GLU A 147 15.55 4.19 -28.96
CA GLU A 147 14.48 3.25 -28.62
C GLU A 147 15.03 1.99 -27.95
N VAL A 148 14.20 1.33 -27.13
CA VAL A 148 14.53 0.07 -26.44
C VAL A 148 14.13 -1.07 -27.37
N ASP A 149 15.11 -1.75 -27.99
CA ASP A 149 14.93 -3.00 -28.75
C ASP A 149 14.58 -4.19 -27.83
#